data_AF-A0A9N9YGA0-F1
#
_entry.id   AF-A0A9N9YGA0-F1
#
_cell.length_a   1.000
_cell.length_b   1.000
_cell.length_c   1.000
_cell.angle_alpha   90.00
_cell.angle_beta   90.00
_cell.angle_gamma   90.00
#
_symmetry.space_group_name_H-M   'P 1'
#
loop_
_entity.id
_entity.type
_entity.pdbx_description
1 polymer ?
#
loop_
_entity_poly.entity_id
_entity_poly.type
_entity_poly.pdbx_seq_one_letter_code
_entity_poly.pdbx_strand_id
1 'polypeptide(L)'
;MAVRCLCAAYTAFDSPRPSAHSSHYNKALSSLRKSLCDPTEAMSAETLCASICLSWYETMVDRRSSAWLAHSTASADLIQLRGPGVHLTGFDRALLLAHHGLISSHALMQRKPSFMCEPAWIAVVDPTGSDDGHGSHLQLIVEHFQHLDGLSLVRNRISDVISTGDYDQSNLAQLTETLKCLRLSLRVNLPIPQQHFERLHFGQPLHIETPHPVLLCKDALASLSINIEMLNLLEKLRWAAEHNLCTAETISNVVCIFNSDEREGHDEGICGEAALQIFQESLNAEIEALFALASYAYQRAICVSPLSCRRLALIYQALYRSLQTRGEGFHPIWHSMMEMFVNR
;
A
#
# COMPACT_ATOMS: atom_id res chain seq x y z
N MET A 1 25.05 15.52 -5.80
CA MET A 1 24.28 16.78 -5.58
C MET A 1 22.89 16.53 -5.01
N ALA A 2 22.14 15.55 -5.50
CA ALA A 2 20.80 15.21 -5.00
C ALA A 2 20.75 14.87 -3.49
N VAL A 3 21.71 14.08 -2.98
CA VAL A 3 21.80 13.79 -1.53
C VAL A 3 21.91 15.07 -0.69
N ARG A 4 22.74 16.04 -1.11
CA ARG A 4 22.86 17.34 -0.41
C ARG A 4 21.54 18.13 -0.45
N CYS A 5 20.82 18.09 -1.56
CA CYS A 5 19.49 18.69 -1.68
C CYS A 5 18.50 18.06 -0.69
N LEU A 6 18.47 16.72 -0.64
CA LEU A 6 17.63 15.97 0.29
C LEU A 6 17.97 16.30 1.75
N CYS A 7 19.25 16.27 2.13
CA CYS A 7 19.68 16.63 3.48
C CYS A 7 19.31 18.06 3.85
N ALA A 8 19.49 19.03 2.94
CA ALA A 8 19.12 20.42 3.19
C ALA A 8 17.60 20.57 3.40
N ALA A 9 16.78 19.89 2.61
CA ALA A 9 15.33 19.86 2.81
C ALA A 9 14.94 19.19 4.12
N TYR A 10 15.60 18.08 4.49
CA TYR A 10 15.37 17.44 5.78
C TYR A 10 15.67 18.38 6.95
N THR A 11 16.81 19.07 6.93
CA THR A 11 17.16 20.02 7.99
C THR A 11 16.18 21.19 8.07
N ALA A 12 15.67 21.66 6.93
CA ALA A 12 14.66 22.72 6.89
C ALA A 12 13.28 22.24 7.36
N PHE A 13 12.96 20.97 7.11
CA PHE A 13 11.75 20.32 7.57
C PHE A 13 11.75 20.14 9.09
N ASP A 14 12.88 19.71 9.67
CA ASP A 14 13.04 19.52 11.11
C ASP A 14 13.22 20.85 11.88
N SER A 15 13.81 21.85 11.23
CA SER A 15 14.00 23.18 11.77
C SER A 15 13.76 24.24 10.69
N PRO A 16 12.65 25.00 10.73
CA PRO A 16 12.24 25.93 9.70
C PRO A 16 13.13 27.19 9.67
N ARG A 17 14.37 27.00 9.22
CA ARG A 17 15.34 28.05 8.91
C ARG A 17 15.43 28.20 7.40
N PRO A 18 15.73 29.42 6.90
CA PRO A 18 16.06 29.59 5.48
C PRO A 18 17.17 28.62 5.10
N SER A 19 16.93 27.79 4.10
CA SER A 19 17.93 26.85 3.62
C SER A 19 18.05 26.96 2.10
N ALA A 20 19.22 26.61 1.59
CA ALA A 20 19.49 26.63 0.15
C ALA A 20 18.88 25.41 -0.59
N HIS A 21 17.90 24.71 0.00
CA HIS A 21 17.37 23.44 -0.52
C HIS A 21 16.84 23.58 -1.97
N SER A 22 16.19 24.70 -2.31
CA SER A 22 15.68 24.97 -3.66
C SER A 22 16.79 25.21 -4.68
N SER A 23 17.88 25.88 -4.26
CA SER A 23 19.07 26.06 -5.12
C SER A 23 19.77 24.73 -5.38
N HIS A 24 19.90 23.89 -4.34
CA HIS A 24 20.44 22.54 -4.49
C HIS A 24 19.56 21.65 -5.35
N TYR A 25 18.24 21.76 -5.24
CA TYR A 25 17.29 21.04 -6.08
C TYR A 25 17.48 21.38 -7.56
N ASN A 26 17.49 22.67 -7.92
CA ASN A 26 17.69 23.10 -9.31
C ASN A 26 19.02 22.61 -9.90
N LYS A 27 20.10 22.66 -9.11
CA LYS A 27 21.41 22.13 -9.53
C LYS A 27 21.40 20.62 -9.70
N ALA A 28 20.79 19.89 -8.76
CA ALA A 28 20.67 18.44 -8.81
C ALA A 28 19.81 17.98 -9.99
N LEU A 29 18.68 18.65 -10.25
CA LEU A 29 17.80 18.38 -11.39
C LEU A 29 18.51 18.65 -12.73
N SER A 30 19.27 19.76 -12.84
CA SER A 30 20.08 20.04 -14.03
C SER A 30 21.16 18.97 -14.26
N SER A 31 21.81 18.51 -13.19
CA SER A 31 22.80 17.43 -13.26
C SER A 31 22.16 16.10 -13.68
N LEU A 32 21.02 15.74 -13.08
CA LEU A 32 20.29 14.51 -13.41
C LEU A 32 19.90 14.48 -14.89
N ARG A 33 19.37 15.59 -15.41
CA ARG A 33 19.02 15.71 -16.84
C ARG A 33 20.22 15.47 -17.75
N LYS A 34 21.41 15.98 -17.38
CA LYS A 34 22.65 15.74 -18.16
C LYS A 34 23.07 14.27 -18.13
N SER A 35 23.03 13.63 -16.96
CA SER A 35 23.33 12.20 -16.83
C SER A 35 22.37 11.32 -17.63
N LEU A 36 21.08 11.68 -17.68
CA LEU A 36 20.09 10.96 -18.48
C LEU A 36 20.29 11.10 -20.01
N CYS A 37 21.05 12.11 -20.47
CA CYS A 37 21.38 12.25 -21.89
C CYS A 37 22.56 11.38 -22.33
N ASP A 38 23.33 10.83 -21.38
CA ASP A 38 24.41 9.88 -21.67
C ASP A 38 23.90 8.45 -21.38
N PRO A 39 23.88 7.53 -22.38
CA PRO A 39 23.32 6.19 -22.18
C PRO A 39 23.99 5.36 -21.08
N THR A 40 25.26 5.60 -20.79
CA THR A 40 26.01 4.85 -19.77
C THR A 40 25.67 5.38 -18.38
N GLU A 41 25.75 6.70 -18.21
CA GLU A 41 25.40 7.39 -16.97
C GLU A 41 23.91 7.23 -16.65
N ALA A 42 23.04 7.20 -17.65
CA ALA A 42 21.60 7.02 -17.46
C ALA A 42 21.25 5.71 -16.71
N MET A 43 22.07 4.67 -16.90
CA MET A 43 21.88 3.36 -16.26
C MET A 43 22.67 3.19 -14.95
N SER A 44 23.37 4.23 -14.47
CA SER A 44 24.21 4.14 -13.27
C SER A 44 23.40 4.17 -11.97
N ALA A 45 23.91 3.53 -10.91
CA ALA A 45 23.32 3.55 -9.57
C ALA A 45 23.18 4.98 -9.03
N GLU A 46 24.13 5.85 -9.36
CA GLU A 46 24.18 7.25 -8.98
C GLU A 46 23.03 8.05 -9.60
N THR A 47 22.71 7.80 -10.88
CA THR A 47 21.58 8.43 -11.57
C THR A 47 20.26 8.01 -10.95
N LEU A 48 20.08 6.71 -10.68
CA LEU A 48 18.89 6.21 -9.97
C LEU A 48 18.78 6.80 -8.56
N CYS A 49 19.86 6.80 -7.80
CA CYS A 49 19.92 7.40 -6.46
C CYS A 49 19.56 8.89 -6.51
N ALA A 50 20.07 9.63 -7.50
CA ALA A 50 19.73 11.03 -7.68
C ALA A 50 18.24 11.23 -7.97
N SER A 51 17.64 10.40 -8.81
CA SER A 51 16.19 10.43 -9.10
C SER A 51 15.36 10.15 -7.84
N ILE A 52 15.68 9.09 -7.09
CA ILE A 52 15.02 8.74 -5.83
C ILE A 52 15.14 9.88 -4.81
N CYS A 53 16.34 10.43 -4.62
CA CYS A 53 16.57 11.55 -3.69
C CYS A 53 15.72 12.78 -4.04
N LEU A 54 15.57 13.10 -5.34
CA LEU A 54 14.72 14.21 -5.77
C LEU A 54 13.24 13.93 -5.54
N SER A 55 12.77 12.69 -5.76
CA SER A 55 11.40 12.31 -5.41
C SER A 55 11.11 12.51 -3.92
N TRP A 56 12.05 12.14 -3.04
CA TRP A 56 11.89 12.29 -1.60
C TRP A 56 11.95 13.77 -1.18
N TYR A 57 12.82 14.57 -1.82
CA TYR A 57 12.82 16.03 -1.63
C TYR A 57 11.44 16.63 -1.90
N GLU A 58 10.79 16.25 -3.00
CA GLU A 58 9.49 16.80 -3.39
C GLU A 58 8.40 16.45 -2.38
N THR A 59 8.43 15.23 -1.82
CA THR A 59 7.52 14.84 -0.73
C THR A 59 7.70 15.69 0.53
N MET A 60 8.88 16.26 0.76
CA MET A 60 9.15 17.11 1.92
C MET A 60 8.74 18.56 1.69
N VAL A 61 8.99 19.12 0.50
CA VAL A 61 8.86 20.58 0.30
C VAL A 61 7.45 21.01 -0.09
N ASP A 62 6.71 20.22 -0.87
CA ASP A 62 5.37 20.62 -1.34
C ASP A 62 4.32 19.52 -1.15
N ARG A 63 3.38 19.74 -0.22
CA ARG A 63 2.26 18.82 0.07
C ARG A 63 1.17 18.83 -1.00
N ARG A 64 1.14 19.85 -1.86
CA ARG A 64 0.06 20.07 -2.84
C ARG A 64 0.45 19.59 -4.22
N SER A 65 1.74 19.63 -4.54
CA SER A 65 2.27 19.18 -5.82
C SER A 65 2.16 17.67 -6.00
N SER A 66 1.81 17.25 -7.23
CA SER A 66 1.91 15.88 -7.70
C SER A 66 3.26 15.57 -8.36
N ALA A 67 4.21 16.52 -8.36
CA ALA A 67 5.53 16.35 -8.98
C ALA A 67 6.29 15.13 -8.42
N TRP A 68 6.16 14.88 -7.11
CA TRP A 68 6.77 13.71 -6.46
C TRP A 68 6.31 12.40 -7.10
N LEU A 69 5.07 12.33 -7.60
CA LEU A 69 4.55 11.14 -8.27
C LEU A 69 5.28 10.92 -9.59
N ALA A 70 5.49 11.98 -10.38
CA ALA A 70 6.22 11.89 -11.64
C ALA A 70 7.68 11.43 -11.44
N HIS A 71 8.39 12.01 -10.46
CA HIS A 71 9.75 11.56 -10.13
C HIS A 71 9.79 10.14 -9.55
N SER A 72 8.78 9.77 -8.76
CA SER A 72 8.64 8.42 -8.23
C SER A 72 8.41 7.40 -9.34
N THR A 73 7.53 7.70 -10.30
CA THR A 73 7.29 6.87 -11.48
C THR A 73 8.53 6.76 -12.34
N ALA A 74 9.20 7.87 -12.66
CA ALA A 74 10.43 7.85 -13.45
C ALA A 74 11.54 7.01 -12.79
N SER A 75 11.63 7.02 -11.46
CA SER A 75 12.57 6.17 -10.72
C SER A 75 12.20 4.68 -10.79
N ALA A 76 10.90 4.36 -10.79
CA ALA A 76 10.41 3.00 -10.98
C ALA A 76 10.69 2.50 -12.41
N ASP A 77 10.49 3.35 -13.42
CA ASP A 77 10.78 3.04 -14.82
C ASP A 77 12.29 2.78 -15.02
N LEU A 78 13.16 3.58 -14.38
CA LEU A 78 14.61 3.37 -14.40
C LEU A 78 15.00 2.05 -13.73
N ILE A 79 14.39 1.69 -12.60
CA ILE A 79 14.60 0.38 -11.95
C ILE A 79 14.23 -0.74 -12.92
N GLN A 80 13.02 -0.67 -13.50
CA GLN A 80 12.54 -1.71 -14.40
C GLN A 80 13.43 -1.85 -15.65
N LEU A 81 13.85 -0.72 -16.24
CA LEU A 81 14.72 -0.67 -17.42
C LEU A 81 16.10 -1.27 -17.17
N ARG A 82 16.65 -1.10 -15.97
CA ARG A 82 17.94 -1.69 -15.57
C ARG A 82 17.86 -3.19 -15.31
N GLY A 83 16.65 -3.70 -15.09
CA GLY A 83 16.34 -5.11 -14.93
C GLY A 83 16.73 -5.67 -13.55
N PRO A 84 16.13 -6.82 -13.15
CA PRO A 84 16.29 -7.37 -11.81
C PRO A 84 17.73 -7.78 -11.48
N GLY A 85 18.52 -8.18 -12.48
CA GLY A 85 19.87 -8.73 -12.29
C GLY A 85 20.86 -7.77 -11.64
N VAL A 86 20.75 -6.46 -11.87
CA VAL A 86 21.65 -5.48 -11.24
C VAL A 86 21.26 -5.17 -9.79
N HIS A 87 20.04 -5.51 -9.37
CA HIS A 87 19.51 -5.20 -8.05
C HIS A 87 19.69 -6.35 -7.03
N LEU A 88 20.49 -7.36 -7.36
CA LEU A 88 20.67 -8.54 -6.49
C LEU A 88 21.41 -8.26 -5.18
N THR A 89 22.32 -7.27 -5.15
CA THR A 89 23.15 -6.98 -3.96
C THR A 89 23.56 -5.50 -3.89
N GLY A 90 24.16 -5.12 -2.77
CA GLY A 90 24.86 -3.84 -2.63
C GLY A 90 23.96 -2.61 -2.80
N PHE A 91 24.52 -1.57 -3.41
CA PHE A 91 23.87 -0.26 -3.49
C PHE A 91 22.59 -0.28 -4.34
N ASP A 92 22.61 -0.98 -5.48
CA ASP A 92 21.45 -1.11 -6.35
C ASP A 92 20.28 -1.83 -5.68
N ARG A 93 20.55 -2.89 -4.89
CA ARG A 93 19.51 -3.54 -4.07
C ARG A 93 18.95 -2.59 -3.03
N ALA A 94 19.80 -1.83 -2.35
CA ALA A 94 19.37 -0.86 -1.35
C ALA A 94 18.46 0.22 -1.97
N LEU A 95 18.76 0.69 -3.18
CA LEU A 95 17.92 1.64 -3.91
C LEU A 95 16.55 1.04 -4.27
N LEU A 96 16.51 -0.21 -4.75
CA LEU A 96 15.26 -0.93 -5.01
C LEU A 96 14.41 -1.01 -3.74
N LEU A 97 14.97 -1.53 -2.64
CA LEU A 97 14.27 -1.71 -1.37
C LEU A 97 13.76 -0.38 -0.78
N ALA A 98 14.56 0.69 -0.91
CA ALA A 98 14.17 2.02 -0.45
C ALA A 98 13.01 2.62 -1.26
N HIS A 99 12.87 2.24 -2.53
CA HIS A 99 11.84 2.73 -3.45
C HIS A 99 10.61 1.82 -3.57
N HIS A 100 10.72 0.54 -3.18
CA HIS A 100 9.70 -0.51 -3.33
C HIS A 100 8.31 -0.05 -2.88
N GLY A 101 8.16 0.46 -1.66
CA GLY A 101 6.85 0.92 -1.17
C GLY A 101 6.20 2.01 -2.02
N LEU A 102 6.98 2.87 -2.70
CA LEU A 102 6.43 3.86 -3.64
C LEU A 102 6.00 3.23 -4.96
N ILE A 103 6.72 2.21 -5.44
CA ILE A 103 6.35 1.43 -6.62
C ILE A 103 4.99 0.76 -6.37
N SER A 104 4.86 0.03 -5.26
CA SER A 104 3.61 -0.66 -4.88
C SER A 104 2.45 0.32 -4.71
N SER A 105 2.70 1.46 -4.05
CA SER A 105 1.70 2.52 -3.88
C SER A 105 1.23 3.12 -5.20
N HIS A 106 2.15 3.33 -6.14
CA HIS A 106 1.80 3.83 -7.47
C HIS A 106 0.96 2.82 -8.26
N ALA A 107 1.34 1.54 -8.23
CA ALA A 107 0.58 0.46 -8.86
C ALA A 107 -0.87 0.40 -8.34
N LEU A 108 -1.04 0.52 -7.01
CA LEU A 108 -2.36 0.61 -6.36
C LEU A 108 -3.19 1.80 -6.86
N MET A 109 -2.57 2.98 -7.02
CA MET A 109 -3.24 4.18 -7.55
C MET A 109 -3.68 4.01 -9.01
N GLN A 110 -2.84 3.37 -9.83
CA GLN A 110 -3.11 3.15 -11.25
C GLN A 110 -4.11 2.01 -11.50
N ARG A 111 -4.36 1.16 -10.49
CA ARG A 111 -5.08 -0.12 -10.62
C ARG A 111 -4.43 -1.03 -11.66
N LYS A 112 -3.10 -1.11 -11.60
CA LYS A 112 -2.29 -1.99 -12.45
C LYS A 112 -1.44 -2.89 -11.55
N PRO A 113 -1.11 -4.11 -11.99
CA PRO A 113 -0.14 -4.93 -11.28
C PRO A 113 1.21 -4.22 -11.20
N SER A 114 1.86 -4.30 -10.04
CA SER A 114 3.26 -3.90 -9.86
C SER A 114 4.17 -4.89 -10.59
N PHE A 115 5.22 -4.41 -11.28
CA PHE A 115 6.24 -5.31 -11.85
C PHE A 115 6.97 -6.12 -10.76
N MET A 116 6.89 -5.66 -9.50
CA MET A 116 7.39 -6.39 -8.33
C MET A 116 6.67 -7.73 -8.10
N CYS A 117 5.49 -7.94 -8.71
CA CYS A 117 4.79 -9.23 -8.70
C CYS A 117 5.39 -10.26 -9.68
N GLU A 118 6.30 -9.86 -10.58
CA GLU A 118 6.91 -10.80 -11.52
C GLU A 118 7.96 -11.67 -10.78
N PRO A 119 8.08 -12.97 -11.12
CA PRO A 119 8.96 -13.90 -10.40
C PRO A 119 10.41 -13.42 -10.28
N ALA A 120 10.93 -12.77 -11.32
CA ALA A 120 12.30 -12.26 -11.33
C ALA A 120 12.53 -11.14 -10.30
N TRP A 121 11.52 -10.33 -10.02
CA TRP A 121 11.61 -9.24 -9.02
C TRP A 121 11.33 -9.74 -7.60
N ILE A 122 10.42 -10.71 -7.43
CA ILE A 122 10.17 -11.37 -6.14
C ILE A 122 11.47 -11.97 -5.59
N ALA A 123 12.24 -12.67 -6.44
CA ALA A 123 13.50 -13.29 -6.05
C ALA A 123 14.57 -12.27 -5.60
N VAL A 124 14.55 -11.04 -6.14
CA VAL A 124 15.51 -9.99 -5.80
C VAL A 124 15.26 -9.42 -4.40
N VAL A 125 13.98 -9.27 -4.04
CA VAL A 125 13.59 -8.68 -2.74
C VAL A 125 13.53 -9.71 -1.62
N ASP A 126 13.56 -11.01 -1.93
CA ASP A 126 13.51 -12.08 -0.94
C ASP A 126 14.58 -11.86 0.17
N PRO A 127 14.16 -11.67 1.43
CA PRO A 127 15.06 -11.43 2.55
C PRO A 127 15.85 -12.69 2.95
N THR A 128 15.40 -13.89 2.56
CA THR A 128 16.01 -15.17 2.97
C THR A 128 17.37 -15.44 2.32
N GLY A 129 17.71 -14.73 1.23
CA GLY A 129 18.98 -14.85 0.52
C GLY A 129 20.12 -13.96 1.04
N SER A 130 19.87 -13.07 2.01
CA SER A 130 20.90 -12.16 2.56
C SER A 130 21.41 -12.61 3.92
N ASP A 131 22.69 -13.00 3.98
CA ASP A 131 23.43 -13.53 5.15
C ASP A 131 23.72 -12.48 6.26
N ASP A 132 23.04 -11.34 6.24
CA ASP A 132 23.30 -10.22 7.13
C ASP A 132 22.32 -10.26 8.32
N GLY A 133 22.84 -10.44 9.53
CA GLY A 133 22.09 -10.56 10.81
C GLY A 133 21.18 -9.40 11.24
N HIS A 134 20.75 -8.53 10.30
CA HIS A 134 19.66 -7.55 10.42
C HIS A 134 18.31 -8.09 9.90
N GLY A 135 18.21 -9.40 9.66
CA GLY A 135 17.16 -10.05 8.86
C GLY A 135 15.71 -9.75 9.26
N SER A 136 15.39 -9.57 10.54
CA SER A 136 13.98 -9.51 10.98
C SER A 136 13.24 -8.22 10.59
N HIS A 137 13.86 -7.03 10.73
CA HIS A 137 13.15 -5.77 10.42
C HIS A 137 13.07 -5.49 8.92
N LEU A 138 14.12 -5.84 8.17
CA LEU A 138 14.08 -5.73 6.71
C LEU A 138 13.05 -6.70 6.12
N GLN A 139 12.97 -7.91 6.67
CA GLN A 139 11.95 -8.89 6.31
C GLN A 139 10.54 -8.32 6.49
N LEU A 140 10.22 -7.75 7.66
CA LEU A 140 8.90 -7.13 7.89
C LEU A 140 8.57 -6.02 6.88
N ILE A 141 9.55 -5.18 6.52
CA ILE A 141 9.35 -4.13 5.51
C ILE A 141 9.08 -4.72 4.13
N VAL A 142 9.87 -5.71 3.73
CA VAL A 142 9.73 -6.36 2.41
C VAL A 142 8.39 -7.08 2.33
N GLU A 143 8.03 -7.85 3.36
CA GLU A 143 6.74 -8.52 3.46
C GLU A 143 5.61 -7.50 3.33
N HIS A 144 5.65 -6.39 4.09
CA HIS A 144 4.65 -5.33 3.96
C HIS A 144 4.49 -4.83 2.52
N PHE A 145 5.58 -4.58 1.79
CA PHE A 145 5.50 -4.13 0.40
C PHE A 145 5.01 -5.21 -0.57
N GLN A 146 5.38 -6.47 -0.36
CA GLN A 146 4.84 -7.60 -1.12
C GLN A 146 3.32 -7.72 -0.96
N HIS A 147 2.78 -7.44 0.22
CA HIS A 147 1.33 -7.40 0.42
C HIS A 147 0.67 -6.25 -0.37
N LEU A 148 1.29 -5.08 -0.44
CA LEU A 148 0.80 -3.96 -1.26
C LEU A 148 0.85 -4.29 -2.76
N ASP A 149 1.88 -4.98 -3.21
CA ASP A 149 1.98 -5.48 -4.59
C ASP A 149 0.86 -6.47 -4.89
N GLY A 150 0.62 -7.44 -4.01
CA GLY A 150 -0.49 -8.39 -4.11
C GLY A 150 -1.85 -7.70 -4.16
N LEU A 151 -2.06 -6.68 -3.32
CA LEU A 151 -3.28 -5.88 -3.34
C LEU A 151 -3.45 -5.13 -4.68
N SER A 152 -2.36 -4.64 -5.29
CA SER A 152 -2.42 -3.97 -6.61
C SER A 152 -2.88 -4.92 -7.72
N LEU A 153 -2.40 -6.18 -7.69
CA LEU A 153 -2.79 -7.23 -8.62
C LEU A 153 -4.27 -7.59 -8.44
N VAL A 154 -4.70 -7.83 -7.21
CA VAL A 154 -6.10 -8.15 -6.89
C VAL A 154 -7.03 -7.03 -7.33
N ARG A 155 -6.69 -5.78 -7.01
CA ARG A 155 -7.50 -4.61 -7.39
C ARG A 155 -7.65 -4.48 -8.90
N ASN A 156 -6.58 -4.75 -9.64
CA ASN A 156 -6.62 -4.81 -11.10
C ASN A 156 -7.55 -5.94 -11.58
N ARG A 157 -7.41 -7.16 -11.04
CA ARG A 157 -8.28 -8.29 -11.41
C ARG A 157 -9.76 -8.04 -11.09
N ILE A 158 -10.08 -7.42 -9.96
CA ILE A 158 -11.45 -6.98 -9.64
C ILE A 158 -11.95 -6.03 -10.74
N SER A 159 -11.13 -5.04 -11.14
CA SER A 159 -11.47 -4.11 -12.22
C SER A 159 -11.72 -4.83 -13.54
N ASP A 160 -10.90 -5.82 -13.88
CA ASP A 160 -10.98 -6.58 -15.13
C ASP A 160 -12.25 -7.44 -15.18
N VAL A 161 -12.56 -8.17 -14.11
CA VAL A 161 -13.80 -8.98 -13.98
C VAL A 161 -15.05 -8.14 -14.26
N ILE A 162 -15.14 -6.94 -13.66
CA ILE A 162 -16.32 -6.07 -13.86
C ILE A 162 -16.37 -5.55 -15.29
N SER A 163 -15.23 -5.13 -15.84
CA SER A 163 -15.18 -4.49 -17.16
C SER A 163 -15.45 -5.48 -18.30
N THR A 164 -15.04 -6.73 -18.13
CA THR A 164 -15.22 -7.81 -19.10
C THR A 164 -16.54 -8.57 -18.89
N GLY A 165 -17.13 -8.47 -17.70
CA GLY A 165 -18.29 -9.28 -17.30
C GLY A 165 -17.94 -10.75 -17.08
N ASP A 166 -16.66 -11.07 -16.86
CA ASP A 166 -16.18 -12.43 -16.61
C ASP A 166 -16.44 -12.87 -15.17
N TYR A 167 -17.70 -13.22 -14.90
CA TYR A 167 -18.14 -13.77 -13.61
C TYR A 167 -17.94 -15.29 -13.52
N ASP A 168 -16.98 -15.86 -14.26
CA ASP A 168 -16.66 -17.28 -14.16
C ASP A 168 -16.31 -17.66 -12.71
N GLN A 169 -16.92 -18.74 -12.25
CA GLN A 169 -16.84 -19.17 -10.86
C GLN A 169 -15.41 -19.53 -10.45
N SER A 170 -14.60 -20.10 -11.35
CA SER A 170 -13.20 -20.45 -11.07
C SER A 170 -12.34 -19.20 -10.94
N ASN A 171 -12.53 -18.22 -11.84
CA ASN A 171 -11.81 -16.95 -11.80
C ASN A 171 -12.12 -16.15 -10.53
N LEU A 172 -13.40 -16.08 -10.17
CA LEU A 172 -13.86 -15.44 -8.93
C LEU A 172 -13.33 -16.17 -7.69
N ALA A 173 -13.41 -17.51 -7.65
CA ALA A 173 -12.88 -18.28 -6.52
C ALA A 173 -11.38 -18.03 -6.31
N GLN A 174 -10.59 -18.01 -7.38
CA GLN A 174 -9.15 -17.73 -7.29
C GLN A 174 -8.86 -16.29 -6.80
N LEU A 175 -9.64 -15.32 -7.27
CA LEU A 175 -9.54 -13.93 -6.84
C LEU A 175 -9.88 -13.78 -5.35
N THR A 176 -10.97 -14.39 -4.91
CA THR A 176 -11.43 -14.42 -3.52
C THR A 176 -10.41 -15.10 -2.61
N GLU A 177 -9.85 -16.23 -3.04
CA GLU A 177 -8.78 -16.91 -2.30
C GLU A 177 -7.54 -16.03 -2.17
N THR A 178 -7.15 -15.33 -3.25
CA THR A 178 -6.00 -14.39 -3.20
C THR A 178 -6.24 -13.26 -2.19
N LEU A 179 -7.44 -12.66 -2.18
CA LEU A 179 -7.84 -11.65 -1.19
C LEU A 179 -7.77 -12.20 0.23
N LYS A 180 -8.29 -13.40 0.45
CA LYS A 180 -8.28 -14.08 1.74
C LYS A 180 -6.84 -14.32 2.21
N CYS A 181 -5.97 -14.87 1.37
CA CYS A 181 -4.58 -15.12 1.71
C CYS A 181 -3.84 -13.83 2.10
N LEU A 182 -4.01 -12.75 1.33
CA LEU A 182 -3.41 -11.44 1.65
C LEU A 182 -3.92 -10.89 2.98
N ARG A 183 -5.22 -11.02 3.25
CA ARG A 183 -5.83 -10.61 4.52
C ARG A 183 -5.25 -11.37 5.70
N LEU A 184 -5.15 -12.70 5.60
CA LEU A 184 -4.63 -13.55 6.66
C LEU A 184 -3.14 -13.31 6.91
N SER A 185 -2.33 -13.14 5.86
CA SER A 185 -0.89 -12.92 6.01
C SER A 185 -0.53 -11.53 6.54
N LEU A 186 -1.35 -10.49 6.28
CA LEU A 186 -1.15 -9.19 6.95
C LEU A 186 -1.64 -9.21 8.40
N ARG A 187 -2.71 -9.97 8.69
CA ARG A 187 -3.27 -10.04 10.04
C ARG A 187 -2.30 -10.61 11.07
N VAL A 188 -1.42 -11.54 10.69
CA VAL A 188 -0.42 -12.09 11.63
C VAL A 188 0.56 -11.03 12.15
N ASN A 189 0.71 -9.91 11.42
CA ASN A 189 1.56 -8.80 11.82
C ASN A 189 0.84 -7.79 12.75
N LEU A 190 -0.48 -7.90 12.92
CA LEU A 190 -1.25 -7.04 13.78
C LEU A 190 -1.29 -7.58 15.23
N PRO A 191 -1.01 -6.75 16.25
CA PRO A 191 -0.96 -7.18 17.65
C PRO A 191 -2.36 -7.32 18.29
N ILE A 192 -3.41 -7.48 17.49
CA ILE A 192 -4.81 -7.48 17.95
C ILE A 192 -5.50 -8.76 17.48
N PRO A 193 -5.98 -9.63 18.39
CA PRO A 193 -6.77 -10.80 18.02
C PRO A 193 -8.11 -10.43 17.38
N GLN A 194 -8.63 -11.31 16.51
CA GLN A 194 -9.88 -11.08 15.77
C GLN A 194 -11.07 -10.65 16.64
N GLN A 195 -11.25 -11.30 17.80
CA GLN A 195 -12.32 -11.01 18.77
C GLN A 195 -12.22 -9.63 19.42
N HIS A 196 -11.06 -8.95 19.32
CA HIS A 196 -10.85 -7.63 19.92
C HIS A 196 -11.25 -6.49 18.98
N PHE A 197 -11.40 -6.73 17.68
CA PHE A 197 -11.89 -5.70 16.75
C PHE A 197 -13.31 -5.24 17.11
N GLU A 198 -14.15 -6.14 17.61
CA GLU A 198 -15.49 -5.80 18.14
C GLU A 198 -15.40 -4.83 19.34
N ARG A 199 -14.42 -5.00 20.23
CA ARG A 199 -14.24 -4.14 21.42
C ARG A 199 -13.68 -2.77 21.08
N LEU A 200 -12.80 -2.69 20.09
CA LEU A 200 -12.27 -1.43 19.55
C LEU A 200 -13.37 -0.58 18.94
N HIS A 201 -14.36 -1.24 18.34
CA HIS A 201 -15.55 -0.62 17.78
C HIS A 201 -16.37 0.15 18.82
N PHE A 202 -16.32 -0.26 20.10
CA PHE A 202 -16.97 0.43 21.22
C PHE A 202 -16.11 1.54 21.86
N GLY A 203 -15.05 1.99 21.17
CA GLY A 203 -14.30 3.20 21.56
C GLY A 203 -13.42 3.03 22.80
N GLN A 204 -13.02 1.80 23.13
CA GLN A 204 -12.05 1.57 24.21
C GLN A 204 -10.67 2.13 23.83
N PRO A 205 -9.92 2.71 24.79
CA PRO A 205 -8.60 3.27 24.52
C PRO A 205 -7.62 2.19 24.08
N LEU A 206 -7.03 2.38 22.89
CA LEU A 206 -5.94 1.56 22.37
C LEU A 206 -4.65 1.86 23.13
N HIS A 207 -4.16 0.90 23.89
CA HIS A 207 -2.82 0.93 24.47
C HIS A 207 -2.04 -0.29 23.97
N ILE A 208 -1.40 -0.13 22.82
CA ILE A 208 -0.59 -1.17 22.19
C ILE A 208 0.86 -0.72 22.21
N GLU A 209 1.69 -1.43 22.97
CA GLU A 209 3.13 -1.23 22.92
C GLU A 209 3.68 -1.88 21.64
N THR A 210 4.27 -1.05 20.78
CA THR A 210 5.01 -1.51 19.60
C THR A 210 6.32 -0.73 19.51
N PRO A 211 7.45 -1.39 19.23
CA PRO A 211 8.70 -0.71 18.92
C PRO A 211 8.68 -0.05 17.53
N HIS A 212 7.73 -0.42 16.66
CA HIS A 212 7.67 0.02 15.26
C HIS A 212 6.30 0.64 14.92
N PRO A 213 5.97 1.83 15.44
CA PRO A 213 4.66 2.46 15.21
C PRO A 213 4.40 2.81 13.74
N VAL A 214 5.45 3.06 12.94
CA VAL A 214 5.31 3.30 11.50
C VAL A 214 4.84 2.04 10.78
N LEU A 215 5.42 0.87 11.10
CA LEU A 215 5.03 -0.40 10.50
C LEU A 215 3.61 -0.77 10.92
N LEU A 216 3.29 -0.67 12.22
CA LEU A 216 1.92 -0.92 12.70
C LEU A 216 0.88 -0.05 12.00
N CYS A 217 1.17 1.24 11.80
CA CYS A 217 0.28 2.14 11.06
C CYS A 217 0.09 1.66 9.61
N LYS A 218 1.18 1.32 8.93
CA LYS A 218 1.15 0.84 7.55
C LYS A 218 0.39 -0.48 7.41
N ASP A 219 0.64 -1.45 8.28
CA ASP A 219 -0.04 -2.76 8.26
C ASP A 219 -1.53 -2.61 8.53
N ALA A 220 -1.91 -1.77 9.51
CA ALA A 220 -3.32 -1.48 9.78
C ALA A 220 -4.01 -0.84 8.56
N LEU A 221 -3.35 0.09 7.88
CA LEU A 221 -3.89 0.72 6.67
C LEU A 221 -3.94 -0.23 5.46
N ALA A 222 -2.99 -1.17 5.34
CA ALA A 222 -2.99 -2.18 4.29
C ALA A 222 -4.13 -3.19 4.49
N SER A 223 -4.29 -3.71 5.73
CA SER A 223 -5.41 -4.58 6.11
C SER A 223 -6.76 -3.88 5.91
N LEU A 224 -6.87 -2.61 6.30
CA LEU A 224 -8.07 -1.80 6.05
C LEU A 224 -8.36 -1.71 4.55
N SER A 225 -7.33 -1.50 3.72
CA SER A 225 -7.47 -1.40 2.27
C SER A 225 -7.94 -2.72 1.64
N ILE A 226 -7.48 -3.87 2.16
CA ILE A 226 -7.97 -5.19 1.72
C ILE A 226 -9.46 -5.35 2.05
N ASN A 227 -9.88 -4.99 3.26
CA ASN A 227 -11.29 -5.10 3.66
C ASN A 227 -12.20 -4.23 2.78
N ILE A 228 -11.74 -3.04 2.40
CA ILE A 228 -12.44 -2.19 1.45
C ILE A 228 -12.55 -2.88 0.08
N GLU A 229 -11.48 -3.49 -0.44
CA GLU A 229 -11.55 -4.20 -1.72
C GLU A 229 -12.43 -5.44 -1.67
N MET A 230 -12.54 -6.11 -0.52
CA MET A 230 -13.52 -7.19 -0.30
C MET A 230 -14.96 -6.67 -0.35
N LEU A 231 -15.25 -5.55 0.33
CA LEU A 231 -16.56 -4.90 0.23
C LEU A 231 -16.89 -4.47 -1.20
N ASN A 232 -15.92 -3.88 -1.91
CA ASN A 232 -16.09 -3.49 -3.31
C ASN A 232 -16.45 -4.71 -4.17
N LEU A 233 -15.73 -5.83 -4.03
CA LEU A 233 -16.02 -7.06 -4.77
C LEU A 233 -17.45 -7.55 -4.50
N LEU A 234 -17.88 -7.59 -3.23
CA LEU A 234 -19.23 -8.00 -2.87
C LEU A 234 -20.31 -7.08 -3.45
N GLU A 235 -20.11 -5.76 -3.37
CA GLU A 235 -21.05 -4.77 -3.93
C GLU A 235 -21.21 -4.97 -5.45
N LYS A 236 -20.09 -5.20 -6.15
CA LYS A 236 -20.09 -5.43 -7.60
C LYS A 236 -20.74 -6.74 -7.99
N LEU A 237 -20.53 -7.81 -7.21
CA LEU A 237 -21.21 -9.09 -7.43
C LEU A 237 -22.71 -8.98 -7.14
N ARG A 238 -23.13 -8.21 -6.13
CA ARG A 238 -24.56 -7.92 -5.90
C ARG A 238 -25.18 -7.19 -7.08
N TRP A 239 -24.52 -6.13 -7.55
CA TRP A 239 -24.96 -5.40 -8.73
C TRP A 239 -25.06 -6.33 -9.96
N ALA A 240 -24.07 -7.19 -10.17
CA ALA A 240 -24.07 -8.17 -11.25
C ALA A 240 -25.24 -9.16 -11.14
N ALA A 241 -25.52 -9.67 -9.94
CA ALA A 241 -26.64 -10.58 -9.70
C ALA A 241 -28.01 -9.92 -9.94
N GLU A 242 -28.19 -8.66 -9.52
CA GLU A 242 -29.41 -7.87 -9.78
C GLU A 242 -29.68 -7.69 -11.28
N HIS A 243 -28.62 -7.68 -12.09
CA HIS A 243 -28.68 -7.55 -13.54
C HIS A 243 -28.59 -8.90 -14.28
N ASN A 244 -28.72 -10.03 -13.56
CA ASN A 244 -28.64 -11.40 -14.10
C ASN A 244 -27.30 -11.73 -14.79
N LEU A 245 -26.21 -11.06 -14.40
CA LEU A 245 -24.86 -11.31 -14.92
C LEU A 245 -24.12 -12.41 -14.14
N CYS A 246 -24.52 -12.68 -12.89
CA CYS A 246 -24.03 -13.81 -12.10
C CYS A 246 -25.15 -14.40 -11.22
N THR A 247 -24.91 -15.57 -10.62
CA THR A 247 -25.91 -16.27 -9.79
C THR A 247 -25.78 -15.91 -8.31
N ALA A 248 -26.86 -16.06 -7.54
CA ALA A 248 -26.81 -15.95 -6.08
C ALA A 248 -25.85 -16.99 -5.44
N GLU A 249 -25.71 -18.16 -6.07
CA GLU A 249 -24.73 -19.18 -5.70
C GLU A 249 -23.29 -18.67 -5.83
N THR A 250 -22.99 -17.86 -6.85
CA THR A 250 -21.68 -17.23 -7.03
C THR A 250 -21.31 -16.36 -5.83
N ILE A 251 -22.26 -15.53 -5.37
CA ILE A 251 -22.08 -14.69 -4.17
C ILE A 251 -21.89 -15.57 -2.93
N SER A 252 -22.72 -16.60 -2.77
CA SER A 252 -22.62 -17.52 -1.65
C SER A 252 -21.25 -18.21 -1.58
N ASN A 253 -20.70 -18.64 -2.72
CA ASN A 253 -19.38 -19.27 -2.79
C ASN A 253 -18.26 -18.30 -2.39
N VAL A 254 -18.32 -17.05 -2.84
CA VAL A 254 -17.36 -16.02 -2.44
C VAL A 254 -17.40 -15.78 -0.93
N VAL A 255 -18.59 -15.66 -0.35
CA VAL A 255 -18.78 -15.51 1.11
C VAL A 255 -18.29 -16.75 1.87
N CYS A 256 -18.54 -17.95 1.35
CA CYS A 256 -18.05 -19.19 1.94
C CYS A 256 -16.52 -19.26 1.98
N ILE A 257 -15.85 -18.88 0.88
CA ILE A 257 -14.37 -18.86 0.82
C ILE A 257 -13.82 -17.91 1.89
N PHE A 258 -14.39 -16.71 2.04
CA PHE A 258 -13.94 -15.78 3.07
C PHE A 258 -14.11 -16.31 4.50
N ASN A 259 -15.16 -17.11 4.77
CA ASN A 259 -15.48 -17.61 6.10
C ASN A 259 -14.82 -18.96 6.45
N SER A 260 -14.21 -19.68 5.50
CA SER A 260 -13.86 -21.11 5.68
C SER A 260 -12.81 -21.42 6.75
N ASP A 261 -12.04 -20.44 7.21
CA ASP A 261 -11.05 -20.61 8.30
C ASP A 261 -11.43 -19.85 9.60
N GLU A 262 -12.47 -19.02 9.58
CA GLU A 262 -12.86 -18.19 10.74
C GLU A 262 -13.90 -18.88 11.65
N ARG A 263 -14.32 -20.12 11.33
CA ARG A 263 -15.36 -20.88 12.04
C ARG A 263 -14.93 -22.33 12.34
N GLU A 264 -13.94 -22.54 13.20
CA GLU A 264 -13.84 -23.81 13.93
C GLU A 264 -14.81 -23.79 15.12
N GLY A 265 -16.04 -24.28 14.89
CA GLY A 265 -17.00 -24.56 15.97
C GLY A 265 -18.41 -24.07 15.70
N HIS A 266 -19.31 -25.04 15.46
CA HIS A 266 -20.77 -24.98 15.59
C HIS A 266 -21.48 -23.69 15.15
N ASP A 267 -21.97 -23.67 13.90
CA ASP A 267 -23.39 -23.43 13.66
C ASP A 267 -23.79 -23.87 12.24
N GLU A 268 -24.78 -24.77 12.18
CA GLU A 268 -25.54 -25.02 10.95
C GLU A 268 -26.39 -23.77 10.66
N GLY A 269 -26.28 -23.22 9.44
CA GLY A 269 -27.46 -22.64 8.79
C GLY A 269 -27.69 -21.14 8.88
N ILE A 270 -26.70 -20.31 8.52
CA ILE A 270 -27.01 -19.01 7.89
C ILE A 270 -26.52 -19.07 6.45
N CYS A 271 -27.46 -19.24 5.51
CA CYS A 271 -27.20 -19.28 4.07
C CYS A 271 -28.00 -18.17 3.39
N GLY A 272 -27.48 -17.60 2.30
CA GLY A 272 -28.12 -16.55 1.54
C GLY A 272 -27.88 -15.14 2.09
N GLU A 273 -28.86 -14.25 1.89
CA GLU A 273 -28.74 -12.79 2.08
C GLU A 273 -28.39 -12.39 3.52
N ALA A 274 -28.87 -13.12 4.52
CA ALA A 274 -28.53 -12.86 5.93
C ALA A 274 -27.04 -13.10 6.24
N ALA A 275 -26.42 -14.13 5.65
CA ALA A 275 -24.99 -14.41 5.85
C ALA A 275 -24.12 -13.32 5.21
N LEU A 276 -24.54 -12.83 4.04
CA LEU A 276 -23.88 -11.73 3.34
C LEU A 276 -23.96 -10.43 4.14
N GLN A 277 -25.13 -10.11 4.70
CA GLN A 277 -25.33 -8.92 5.52
C GLN A 277 -24.44 -8.96 6.78
N ILE A 278 -24.42 -10.08 7.50
CA ILE A 278 -23.57 -10.27 8.69
C ILE A 278 -22.09 -10.10 8.33
N PHE A 279 -21.67 -10.65 7.19
CA PHE A 279 -20.29 -10.53 6.73
C PHE A 279 -19.90 -9.09 6.38
N GLN A 280 -20.80 -8.35 5.70
CA GLN A 280 -20.58 -6.93 5.41
C GLN A 280 -20.50 -6.09 6.68
N GLU A 281 -21.38 -6.33 7.66
CA GLU A 281 -21.34 -5.66 8.97
C GLU A 281 -20.04 -5.95 9.71
N SER A 282 -19.56 -7.20 9.69
CA SER A 282 -18.27 -7.59 10.26
C SER A 282 -17.09 -6.88 9.60
N LEU A 283 -17.05 -6.82 8.26
CA LEU A 283 -16.01 -6.12 7.52
C LEU A 283 -15.99 -4.62 7.83
N ASN A 284 -17.16 -3.98 7.86
CA ASN A 284 -17.27 -2.57 8.23
C ASN A 284 -16.78 -2.33 9.66
N ALA A 285 -17.10 -3.24 10.59
CA ALA A 285 -16.64 -3.14 11.96
C ALA A 285 -15.13 -3.24 12.09
N GLU A 286 -14.53 -4.17 11.36
CA GLU A 286 -13.09 -4.32 11.33
C GLU A 286 -12.39 -3.12 10.66
N ILE A 287 -12.98 -2.53 9.61
CA ILE A 287 -12.45 -1.32 8.96
C ILE A 287 -12.32 -0.17 9.94
N GLU A 288 -13.36 0.09 10.75
CA GLU A 288 -13.34 1.17 11.73
C GLU A 288 -12.33 0.90 12.86
N ALA A 289 -12.26 -0.35 13.34
CA ALA A 289 -11.30 -0.73 14.36
C ALA A 289 -9.84 -0.68 13.85
N LEU A 290 -9.58 -1.09 12.59
CA LEU A 290 -8.29 -0.92 11.92
C LEU A 290 -7.95 0.56 11.70
N PHE A 291 -8.94 1.39 11.41
CA PHE A 291 -8.75 2.85 11.31
C PHE A 291 -8.37 3.46 12.65
N ALA A 292 -9.00 3.04 13.75
CA ALA A 292 -8.65 3.46 15.10
C ALA A 292 -7.21 3.05 15.46
N LEU A 293 -6.82 1.81 15.12
CA LEU A 293 -5.45 1.33 15.28
C LEU A 293 -4.45 2.13 14.44
N ALA A 294 -4.74 2.36 13.16
CA ALA A 294 -3.91 3.14 12.26
C ALA A 294 -3.74 4.58 12.76
N SER A 295 -4.82 5.19 13.24
CA SER A 295 -4.82 6.53 13.84
C SER A 295 -3.94 6.59 15.09
N TYR A 296 -4.11 5.64 16.01
CA TYR A 296 -3.27 5.52 17.21
C TYR A 296 -1.79 5.35 16.86
N ALA A 297 -1.49 4.42 15.96
CA ALA A 297 -0.12 4.14 15.52
C ALA A 297 0.50 5.36 14.82
N TYR A 298 -0.26 6.06 13.96
CA TYR A 298 0.18 7.26 13.26
C TYR A 298 0.58 8.39 14.22
N GLN A 299 -0.21 8.61 15.29
CA GLN A 299 0.08 9.62 16.30
C GLN A 299 1.42 9.39 17.02
N ARG A 300 1.82 8.12 17.21
CA ARG A 300 3.12 7.77 17.77
C ARG A 300 4.21 7.81 16.71
N ALA A 301 3.90 7.32 15.51
CA ALA A 301 4.82 7.24 14.39
C ALA A 301 5.32 8.61 13.94
N ILE A 302 4.48 9.66 13.99
CA ILE A 302 4.86 11.01 13.57
C ILE A 302 6.00 11.59 14.41
N CYS A 303 6.06 11.24 15.70
CA CYS A 303 7.13 11.69 16.59
C CYS A 303 8.45 10.93 16.36
N VAL A 304 8.37 9.69 15.87
CA VAL A 304 9.54 8.82 15.66
C VAL A 304 10.12 8.98 14.26
N SER A 305 9.26 9.07 13.24
CA SER A 305 9.66 9.20 11.83
C SER A 305 8.72 10.15 11.07
N PRO A 306 8.85 11.47 11.27
CA PRO A 306 8.03 12.47 10.59
C PRO A 306 8.00 12.31 9.06
N LEU A 307 9.14 11.95 8.46
CA LEU A 307 9.23 11.75 7.01
C LEU A 307 8.44 10.55 6.52
N SER A 308 8.52 9.42 7.22
CA SER A 308 7.78 8.22 6.84
C SER A 308 6.28 8.48 6.92
N CYS A 309 5.83 9.16 7.98
CA CYS A 309 4.44 9.59 8.13
C CYS A 309 4.01 10.58 7.05
N ARG A 310 4.86 11.55 6.69
CA ARG A 310 4.58 12.49 5.62
C ARG A 310 4.44 11.79 4.26
N ARG A 311 5.33 10.84 3.94
CA ARG A 311 5.23 10.03 2.73
C ARG A 311 3.94 9.21 2.71
N LEU A 312 3.62 8.55 3.83
CA LEU A 312 2.39 7.79 3.99
C LEU A 312 1.15 8.66 3.74
N ALA A 313 1.08 9.83 4.38
CA ALA A 313 0.02 10.80 4.19
C ALA A 313 -0.15 11.21 2.71
N LEU A 314 0.96 11.50 2.01
CA LEU A 314 0.91 11.88 0.59
C LEU A 314 0.42 10.74 -0.31
N ILE A 315 0.85 9.51 -0.05
CA ILE A 315 0.39 8.32 -0.78
C ILE A 315 -1.12 8.17 -0.64
N TYR A 316 -1.63 8.19 0.60
CA TYR A 316 -3.06 8.02 0.85
C TYR A 316 -3.89 9.21 0.35
N GLN A 317 -3.36 10.44 0.41
CA GLN A 317 -3.98 11.61 -0.22
C GLN A 317 -4.08 11.47 -1.74
N ALA A 318 -3.05 10.91 -2.39
CA ALA A 318 -3.06 10.69 -3.82
C ALA A 318 -4.01 9.54 -4.22
N LEU A 319 -4.07 8.47 -3.42
CA LEU A 319 -5.07 7.40 -3.57
C LEU A 319 -6.50 7.95 -3.47
N TYR A 320 -6.78 8.75 -2.44
CA TYR A 320 -8.08 9.38 -2.25
C TYR A 320 -8.46 10.31 -3.41
N ARG A 321 -7.54 11.18 -3.85
CA ARG A 321 -7.78 12.04 -5.02
C ARG A 321 -8.04 11.21 -6.29
N SER A 322 -7.33 10.09 -6.48
CA SER A 322 -7.57 9.19 -7.61
C SER A 322 -8.99 8.61 -7.59
N LEU A 323 -9.47 8.20 -6.41
CA LEU A 323 -10.86 7.75 -6.22
C LEU A 323 -11.86 8.84 -6.60
N GLN A 324 -11.68 10.07 -6.09
CA GLN A 324 -12.55 11.20 -6.42
C GLN A 324 -12.58 11.51 -7.91
N THR A 325 -11.42 11.52 -8.58
CA THR A 325 -11.34 11.83 -10.02
C THR A 325 -12.03 10.80 -10.91
N ARG A 326 -12.13 9.54 -10.47
CA ARG A 326 -12.80 8.48 -11.22
C ARG A 326 -14.32 8.51 -11.09
N GLY A 327 -14.86 9.28 -10.14
CA GLY A 327 -16.31 9.40 -9.92
C GLY A 327 -17.00 8.13 -9.43
N GLU A 328 -16.22 7.13 -9.01
CA GLU A 328 -16.75 5.89 -8.43
C GLU A 328 -17.11 6.12 -6.96
N GLY A 329 -18.17 5.45 -6.48
CA GLY A 329 -18.44 5.36 -5.06
C GLY A 329 -17.26 4.70 -4.33
N PHE A 330 -16.95 5.19 -3.13
CA PHE A 330 -15.92 4.60 -2.28
C PHE A 330 -16.34 4.67 -0.81
N HIS A 331 -15.80 3.76 -0.01
CA HIS A 331 -16.14 3.65 1.41
C HIS A 331 -15.87 4.98 2.16
N PRO A 332 -16.79 5.46 3.03
CA PRO A 332 -16.66 6.76 3.69
C PRO A 332 -15.42 6.91 4.58
N ILE A 333 -14.85 5.79 5.06
CA ILE A 333 -13.60 5.78 5.85
C ILE A 333 -12.44 6.51 5.16
N TRP A 334 -12.44 6.58 3.83
CA TRP A 334 -11.44 7.35 3.08
C TRP A 334 -11.43 8.83 3.48
N HIS A 335 -12.58 9.41 3.81
CA HIS A 335 -12.67 10.78 4.34
C HIS A 335 -12.00 10.88 5.72
N SER A 336 -12.33 9.96 6.64
CA SER A 336 -11.74 9.88 7.98
C SER A 336 -10.22 9.74 7.92
N MET A 337 -9.72 8.90 7.00
CA MET A 337 -8.30 8.75 6.72
C MET A 337 -7.65 10.05 6.24
N MET A 338 -8.33 10.85 5.41
CA MET A 338 -7.79 12.15 4.99
C MET A 338 -7.70 13.13 6.16
N GLU A 339 -8.73 13.18 7.00
CA GLU A 339 -8.75 14.05 8.18
C GLU A 339 -7.63 13.68 9.17
N MET A 340 -7.36 12.39 9.35
CA MET A 340 -6.24 11.88 10.14
C MET A 340 -4.89 12.48 9.70
N PHE A 341 -4.68 12.69 8.41
CA PHE A 341 -3.43 13.24 7.85
C PHE A 341 -3.37 14.77 7.75
N VAL A 342 -4.52 15.44 7.75
CA VAL A 342 -4.60 16.92 7.59
C VAL A 342 -4.45 17.63 8.93
N ASN A 343 -4.99 17.07 10.01
CA ASN A 343 -5.06 17.73 11.31
C ASN A 343 -3.74 17.77 12.09
N ARG A 344 -2.59 17.40 11.49
CA ARG A 344 -1.28 17.32 12.16
C ARG A 344 -0.09 17.72 11.28
#